data_AF-A0AA93HD78-F1
#
_entry.id   AF-A0AA93HD78-F1
#
_cell.length_a   1.000
_cell.length_b   1.000
_cell.length_c   1.000
_cell.angle_alpha   90.00
_cell.angle_beta   90.00
_cell.angle_gamma   90.00
#
_symmetry.space_group_name_H-M   'P 1'
#
loop_
_entity.id
_entity.type
_entity.pdbx_description
1 polymer ?
#
loop_
_entity_poly.entity_id
_entity_poly.type
_entity_poly.pdbx_seq_one_letter_code
_entity_poly.pdbx_strand_id
1 'polypeptide(L)'
;MAKVIGIDLGTTNSCVAVMEGGSPKVIENAEGARTTPSIVAFAKDGERLIGQPAKRQAVTNPDNTIFAVKRLIGRRFDDPVTKKDTELVPYSIARGPNGDAWVKAGGEEYSPSQISAFTLQKMKETAESYLGETVTQAVITVPAYFNDAQRQATKDAGKIAGLEVLRIINEPTAAALAYGLDKDNNKTIAVYDLGGGTFDISILEIGDGVFEVKATNGDTFLGGEDFDSKVVQFLADEFKKAEGIDLTKDKLALQRLKEAAEKAKIELSSAQSTEVNLPFITADQNGPKHLVKTINRADLERLVDDLIQRTLEPCRKAMADAGVKASAIDEVVMVGGMTRMPKVRQVVKDFFGKEPHTGVNPDEVVAIGAAIQAGVLQGDVKDVLLLDVTPLSLGIETLGGIMTKMIDRNTTIPTKKSQVYSTADDNQQAVTIRVFQGEREMAADNKMLGQFDLVGIPPAPRGVPQIEVTFDIDANGIVNVSAKDKGTGKEQQIRIQASGGLSDNDIDQMVRDAEQFAEEDKKRRAAAEAKNNAESLIHTTERQLADNGDKVDASLKSEIEGKIAETKAAVESGDADQMTTKAQELAQVAMKLGQAIYEKQQQAEASPGAEGGAAAQDDDVVDAEFSEVDDSKK
;
A
#
# COMPACT_ATOMS: atom_id res chain seq x y z
N MET A 1 14.67 -6.07 -21.39
CA MET A 1 14.66 -5.13 -20.25
C MET A 1 13.63 -5.65 -19.29
N ALA A 2 13.93 -5.68 -17.98
CA ALA A 2 12.94 -6.07 -16.98
C ALA A 2 11.71 -5.16 -17.08
N LYS A 3 10.51 -5.72 -16.89
CA LYS A 3 9.28 -4.92 -16.86
C LYS A 3 9.32 -3.94 -15.69
N VAL A 4 8.88 -2.70 -15.95
CA VAL A 4 8.64 -1.70 -14.90
C VAL A 4 7.18 -1.82 -14.49
N ILE A 5 6.93 -2.02 -13.19
CA ILE A 5 5.59 -2.20 -12.65
C ILE A 5 5.04 -0.88 -12.09
N GLY A 6 3.72 -0.69 -12.18
CA GLY A 6 3.01 0.41 -11.53
C GLY A 6 2.38 -0.06 -10.23
N ILE A 7 2.73 0.57 -9.11
CA ILE A 7 2.18 0.22 -7.79
C ILE A 7 1.41 1.40 -7.22
N ASP A 8 0.13 1.18 -6.96
CA ASP A 8 -0.64 2.00 -6.05
C ASP A 8 -0.40 1.53 -4.61
N LEU A 9 0.36 2.30 -3.83
CA LEU A 9 0.63 2.02 -2.42
C LEU A 9 -0.39 2.75 -1.56
N GLY A 10 -1.62 2.27 -1.44
CA GLY A 10 -2.67 2.98 -0.69
C GLY A 10 -2.61 2.79 0.83
N THR A 11 -3.31 3.65 1.57
CA THR A 11 -3.41 3.59 3.04
C THR A 11 -4.09 2.31 3.54
N THR A 12 -5.13 1.86 2.84
CA THR A 12 -5.94 0.70 3.23
C THR A 12 -5.68 -0.51 2.34
N ASN A 13 -5.56 -0.30 1.03
CA ASN A 13 -5.27 -1.33 0.05
C ASN A 13 -4.18 -0.84 -0.90
N SER A 14 -3.38 -1.78 -1.41
CA SER A 14 -2.42 -1.55 -2.48
C SER A 14 -2.82 -2.36 -3.71
N CYS A 15 -2.46 -1.87 -4.89
CA CYS A 15 -2.77 -2.50 -6.17
C CYS A 15 -1.55 -2.43 -7.08
N VAL A 16 -1.32 -3.47 -7.90
CA VAL A 16 -0.20 -3.53 -8.82
C VAL A 16 -0.69 -3.79 -10.24
N ALA A 17 -0.11 -3.08 -11.20
CA ALA A 17 -0.42 -3.19 -12.61
C ALA A 17 0.84 -3.16 -13.48
N VAL A 18 0.74 -3.70 -14.69
CA VAL A 18 1.82 -3.79 -15.67
C VAL A 18 1.34 -3.42 -17.07
N MET A 19 2.28 -3.02 -17.93
CA MET A 19 1.99 -2.84 -19.36
C MET A 19 2.21 -4.16 -20.12
N GLU A 20 1.14 -4.69 -20.71
CA GLU A 20 1.12 -5.93 -21.48
C GLU A 20 0.47 -5.67 -22.85
N GLY A 21 1.19 -5.94 -23.95
CA GLY A 21 0.67 -5.76 -25.30
C GLY A 21 0.25 -4.32 -25.66
N GLY A 22 0.82 -3.31 -24.99
CA GLY A 22 0.43 -1.90 -25.16
C GLY A 22 -0.75 -1.46 -24.29
N SER A 23 -1.32 -2.35 -23.49
CA SER A 23 -2.43 -2.05 -22.57
C SER A 23 -2.04 -2.25 -21.10
N PRO A 24 -2.50 -1.40 -20.17
CA PRO A 24 -2.28 -1.61 -18.75
C PRO A 24 -3.19 -2.71 -18.20
N LYS A 25 -2.66 -3.57 -17.33
CA LYS A 25 -3.37 -4.68 -16.70
C LYS A 25 -3.05 -4.77 -15.22
N VAL A 26 -4.08 -4.75 -14.37
CA VAL A 26 -3.95 -5.03 -12.93
C VAL A 26 -3.83 -6.53 -12.70
N ILE A 27 -2.92 -6.90 -11.80
CA ILE A 27 -2.56 -8.28 -11.49
C ILE A 27 -3.28 -8.73 -10.20
N GLU A 28 -3.77 -9.96 -10.20
CA GLU A 28 -4.33 -10.61 -9.02
C GLU A 28 -3.20 -11.13 -8.11
N ASN A 29 -3.32 -10.92 -6.80
CA ASN A 29 -2.40 -11.49 -5.83
C ASN A 29 -2.60 -13.01 -5.69
N ALA A 30 -1.71 -13.65 -4.92
CA ALA A 30 -1.79 -15.09 -4.64
C ALA A 30 -3.11 -15.53 -3.97
N GLU A 31 -3.83 -14.60 -3.34
CA GLU A 31 -5.13 -14.83 -2.71
C GLU A 31 -6.32 -14.62 -3.69
N GLY A 32 -6.06 -14.35 -4.96
CA GLY A 32 -7.07 -14.16 -6.02
C GLY A 32 -7.76 -12.81 -6.00
N ALA A 33 -7.20 -11.81 -5.31
CA ALA A 33 -7.76 -10.46 -5.21
C ALA A 33 -6.92 -9.46 -6.02
N ARG A 34 -7.60 -8.50 -6.66
CA ARG A 34 -6.96 -7.43 -7.47
C ARG A 34 -6.35 -6.31 -6.64
N THR A 35 -6.64 -6.30 -5.34
CA THR A 35 -6.06 -5.38 -4.35
C THR A 35 -5.63 -6.18 -3.13
N THR A 36 -4.55 -5.74 -2.49
CA THR A 36 -4.01 -6.36 -1.28
C THR A 36 -4.14 -5.39 -0.11
N PRO A 37 -4.72 -5.79 1.04
CA PRO A 37 -4.76 -4.94 2.22
C PRO A 37 -3.35 -4.44 2.60
N SER A 38 -3.19 -3.15 2.85
CA SER A 38 -1.93 -2.54 3.30
C SER A 38 -1.72 -2.77 4.80
N ILE A 39 -1.65 -4.06 5.17
CA ILE A 39 -1.59 -4.54 6.55
C ILE A 39 -0.43 -5.52 6.67
N VAL A 40 0.40 -5.32 7.69
CA VAL A 40 1.51 -6.21 8.06
C VAL A 40 1.30 -6.66 9.48
N ALA A 41 1.43 -7.95 9.75
CA ALA A 41 1.37 -8.50 11.10
C ALA A 41 2.57 -9.38 11.41
N PHE A 42 2.97 -9.36 12.68
CA PHE A 42 4.03 -10.22 13.19
C PHE A 42 3.40 -11.24 14.14
N ALA A 43 3.36 -12.49 13.71
CA ALA A 43 2.82 -13.60 14.48
C ALA A 43 3.77 -13.98 15.63
N LYS A 44 3.25 -14.77 16.59
CA LYS A 44 3.96 -15.10 17.83
C LYS A 44 5.20 -15.99 17.62
N ASP A 45 5.20 -16.76 16.55
CA ASP A 45 6.32 -17.60 16.09
C ASP A 45 7.34 -16.81 15.24
N GLY A 46 7.13 -15.50 15.10
CA GLY A 46 7.96 -14.60 14.30
C GLY A 46 7.64 -14.63 12.81
N GLU A 47 6.55 -15.28 12.37
CA GLU A 47 6.10 -15.20 10.98
C GLU A 47 5.58 -13.78 10.66
N ARG A 48 6.00 -13.25 9.50
CA ARG A 48 5.48 -11.99 8.98
C ARG A 48 4.37 -12.26 7.98
N LEU A 49 3.18 -11.78 8.31
CA LEU A 49 2.00 -11.89 7.47
C LEU A 49 1.73 -10.55 6.79
N ILE A 50 1.41 -10.55 5.50
CA ILE A 50 1.16 -9.34 4.71
C ILE A 50 -0.16 -9.52 3.95
N GLY A 51 -0.99 -8.49 3.90
CA GLY A 51 -2.23 -8.53 3.13
C GLY A 51 -3.37 -9.24 3.84
N GLN A 52 -4.08 -10.11 3.10
CA GLN A 52 -5.27 -10.80 3.61
C GLN A 52 -4.98 -11.72 4.82
N PRO A 53 -3.87 -12.49 4.87
CA PRO A 53 -3.46 -13.22 6.07
C PRO A 53 -3.32 -12.32 7.30
N ALA A 54 -2.65 -11.18 7.16
CA ALA A 54 -2.49 -10.20 8.23
C ALA A 54 -3.84 -9.63 8.69
N LYS A 55 -4.72 -9.28 7.75
CA LYS A 55 -6.09 -8.79 8.04
C LYS A 55 -6.89 -9.81 8.86
N ARG A 56 -6.81 -11.10 8.54
CA ARG A 56 -7.59 -12.17 9.21
C ARG A 56 -7.25 -12.32 10.69
N GLN A 57 -5.98 -12.17 11.06
CA GLN A 57 -5.53 -12.35 12.44
C GLN A 57 -5.49 -11.05 13.26
N ALA A 58 -5.81 -9.90 12.66
CA ALA A 58 -5.74 -8.59 13.31
C ALA A 58 -6.53 -8.55 14.63
N VAL A 59 -7.69 -9.23 14.64
CA VAL A 59 -8.57 -9.33 15.80
C VAL A 59 -7.92 -10.00 17.00
N THR A 60 -7.07 -11.03 16.81
CA THR A 60 -6.42 -11.75 17.92
C THR A 60 -5.00 -11.27 18.21
N ASN A 61 -4.46 -10.38 17.38
CA ASN A 61 -3.11 -9.84 17.49
C ASN A 61 -3.04 -8.31 17.23
N PRO A 62 -3.86 -7.50 17.93
CA PRO A 62 -4.00 -6.08 17.62
C PRO A 62 -2.72 -5.27 17.87
N ASP A 63 -1.88 -5.69 18.82
CA ASP A 63 -0.64 -4.97 19.17
C ASP A 63 0.48 -5.15 18.15
N ASN A 64 0.48 -6.25 17.38
CA ASN A 64 1.50 -6.56 16.38
C ASN A 64 0.97 -6.54 14.95
N THR A 65 -0.23 -5.97 14.73
CA THR A 65 -0.82 -5.82 13.40
C THR A 65 -0.84 -4.35 13.02
N ILE A 66 0.02 -3.97 12.08
CA ILE A 66 0.21 -2.61 11.62
C ILE A 66 -0.62 -2.38 10.35
N PHE A 67 -1.44 -1.35 10.37
CA PHE A 67 -2.28 -0.91 9.25
C PHE A 67 -2.27 0.63 9.20
N ALA A 68 -2.75 1.22 8.11
CA ALA A 68 -2.78 2.68 7.91
C ALA A 68 -1.41 3.37 8.11
N VAL A 69 -0.30 2.63 7.95
CA VAL A 69 1.07 3.12 8.19
C VAL A 69 1.45 4.28 7.28
N LYS A 70 0.79 4.41 6.12
CA LYS A 70 0.93 5.54 5.20
C LYS A 70 0.52 6.89 5.84
N ARG A 71 -0.29 6.90 6.90
CA ARG A 71 -0.56 8.11 7.69
C ARG A 71 0.66 8.55 8.51
N LEU A 72 1.57 7.64 8.84
CA LEU A 72 2.79 7.88 9.64
C LEU A 72 4.04 8.14 8.81
N ILE A 73 4.07 7.67 7.55
CA ILE A 73 5.24 7.79 6.68
C ILE A 73 5.68 9.25 6.53
N GLY A 74 6.98 9.52 6.73
CA GLY A 74 7.56 10.87 6.66
C GLY A 74 7.11 11.84 7.77
N ARG A 75 6.47 11.37 8.85
CA ARG A 75 6.02 12.24 9.97
C ARG A 75 6.91 12.12 11.20
N ARG A 76 6.93 13.19 12.00
CA ARG A 76 7.62 13.26 13.29
C ARG A 76 6.74 12.68 14.40
N PHE A 77 7.36 12.08 15.41
CA PHE A 77 6.63 11.53 16.55
C PHE A 77 5.81 12.59 17.32
N ASP A 78 6.30 13.84 17.34
CA ASP A 78 5.66 14.96 18.04
C ASP A 78 4.68 15.77 17.19
N ASP A 79 4.46 15.37 15.92
CA ASP A 79 3.46 15.98 15.05
C ASP A 79 2.05 15.86 15.69
N PRO A 80 1.26 16.96 15.76
CA PRO A 80 -0.11 16.91 16.26
C PRO A 80 -0.99 15.85 15.59
N VAL A 81 -0.73 15.56 14.32
CA VAL A 81 -1.43 14.52 13.55
C VAL A 81 -1.04 13.12 14.05
N THR A 82 0.25 12.86 14.23
CA THR A 82 0.75 11.58 14.78
C THR A 82 0.26 11.33 16.20
N LYS A 83 0.12 12.39 17.02
CA LYS A 83 -0.48 12.27 18.35
C LYS A 83 -1.92 11.78 18.30
N LYS A 84 -2.72 12.27 17.35
CA LYS A 84 -4.09 11.77 17.13
C LYS A 84 -4.08 10.31 16.70
N ASP A 85 -3.21 9.93 15.76
CA ASP A 85 -3.10 8.53 15.32
C ASP A 85 -2.75 7.59 16.49
N THR A 86 -1.90 8.04 17.42
CA THR A 86 -1.52 7.26 18.63
C THR A 86 -2.72 6.92 19.51
N GLU A 87 -3.74 7.78 19.54
CA GLU A 87 -4.99 7.53 20.28
C GLU A 87 -5.95 6.62 19.51
N LEU A 88 -5.78 6.52 18.19
CA LEU A 88 -6.70 5.81 17.30
C LEU A 88 -6.25 4.38 17.01
N VAL A 89 -4.97 4.05 17.04
CA VAL A 89 -4.47 2.73 16.63
C VAL A 89 -4.21 1.79 17.84
N PRO A 90 -4.38 0.47 17.69
CA PRO A 90 -4.14 -0.47 18.79
C PRO A 90 -2.65 -0.77 19.01
N TYR A 91 -1.85 -0.71 17.95
CA TYR A 91 -0.40 -0.92 18.00
C TYR A 91 0.32 0.29 18.60
N SER A 92 1.58 0.11 18.99
CA SER A 92 2.35 1.17 19.63
C SER A 92 3.11 2.02 18.61
N ILE A 93 2.84 3.32 18.60
CA ILE A 93 3.66 4.32 17.90
C ILE A 93 4.78 4.77 18.86
N ALA A 94 6.02 4.77 18.37
CA ALA A 94 7.20 5.09 19.15
C ALA A 94 8.04 6.20 18.49
N ARG A 95 8.88 6.86 19.28
CA ARG A 95 9.85 7.82 18.78
C ARG A 95 11.08 7.06 18.27
N GLY A 96 11.28 7.08 16.96
CA GLY A 96 12.47 6.49 16.33
C GLY A 96 13.75 7.28 16.62
N PRO A 97 14.92 6.77 16.19
CA PRO A 97 16.23 7.33 16.51
C PRO A 97 16.40 8.80 16.13
N ASN A 98 15.82 9.20 15.00
CA ASN A 98 15.90 10.57 14.47
C ASN A 98 14.75 11.48 14.95
N GLY A 99 13.88 10.99 15.84
CA GLY A 99 12.69 11.71 16.31
C GLY A 99 11.42 11.47 15.46
N ASP A 100 11.50 10.61 14.45
CA ASP A 100 10.39 10.28 13.56
C ASP A 100 9.40 9.31 14.20
N ALA A 101 8.19 9.25 13.65
CA ALA A 101 7.15 8.33 14.10
C ALA A 101 7.46 6.92 13.59
N TRP A 102 7.82 6.01 14.49
CA TRP A 102 8.06 4.59 14.22
C TRP A 102 6.95 3.75 14.85
N VAL A 103 6.90 2.45 14.53
CA VAL A 103 5.95 1.51 15.14
C VAL A 103 6.69 0.39 15.86
N LYS A 104 6.08 -0.15 16.92
CA LYS A 104 6.57 -1.33 17.64
C LYS A 104 5.70 -2.52 17.35
N ALA A 105 6.30 -3.60 16.86
CA ALA A 105 5.63 -4.88 16.63
C ALA A 105 6.65 -6.02 16.69
N GLY A 106 6.22 -7.22 17.08
CA GLY A 106 7.09 -8.40 17.07
C GLY A 106 8.29 -8.32 18.03
N GLY A 107 8.29 -7.37 18.97
CA GLY A 107 9.42 -7.11 19.87
C GLY A 107 10.47 -6.14 19.32
N GLU A 108 10.30 -5.62 18.10
CA GLU A 108 11.22 -4.70 17.44
C GLU A 108 10.56 -3.35 17.13
N GLU A 109 11.38 -2.37 16.70
CA GLU A 109 10.92 -1.08 16.20
C GLU A 109 11.12 -1.02 14.69
N TYR A 110 10.09 -0.62 13.95
CA TYR A 110 10.13 -0.47 12.51
C TYR A 110 9.80 0.95 12.09
N SER A 111 10.55 1.47 11.13
CA SER A 111 10.16 2.69 10.43
C SER A 111 8.91 2.46 9.56
N PRO A 112 8.07 3.49 9.32
CA PRO A 112 6.97 3.38 8.37
C PRO A 112 7.41 2.96 6.96
N SER A 113 8.63 3.32 6.55
CA SER A 113 9.22 2.91 5.28
C SER A 113 9.48 1.40 5.23
N GLN A 114 9.97 0.78 6.32
CA GLN A 114 10.13 -0.68 6.40
C GLN A 114 8.79 -1.40 6.33
N ILE A 115 7.78 -0.96 7.09
CA ILE A 115 6.45 -1.60 7.03
C ILE A 115 5.84 -1.48 5.62
N SER A 116 5.99 -0.31 4.99
CA SER A 116 5.53 -0.10 3.62
C SER A 116 6.33 -0.94 2.63
N ALA A 117 7.63 -1.15 2.85
CA ALA A 117 8.47 -2.00 2.03
C ALA A 117 7.99 -3.45 2.03
N PHE A 118 7.53 -4.00 3.16
CA PHE A 118 6.92 -5.34 3.19
C PHE A 118 5.69 -5.43 2.29
N THR A 119 4.85 -4.39 2.28
CA THR A 119 3.70 -4.32 1.36
C THR A 119 4.16 -4.26 -0.10
N LEU A 120 5.18 -3.45 -0.40
CA LEU A 120 5.77 -3.35 -1.75
C LEU A 120 6.45 -4.65 -2.20
N GLN A 121 7.09 -5.39 -1.30
CA GLN A 121 7.65 -6.71 -1.59
C GLN A 121 6.55 -7.68 -2.02
N LYS A 122 5.40 -7.72 -1.33
CA LYS A 122 4.25 -8.53 -1.75
C LYS A 122 3.74 -8.11 -3.13
N MET A 123 3.77 -6.82 -3.47
CA MET A 123 3.36 -6.33 -4.80
C MET A 123 4.34 -6.75 -5.89
N LYS A 124 5.64 -6.67 -5.59
CA LYS A 124 6.72 -7.18 -6.43
C LYS A 124 6.57 -8.69 -6.66
N GLU A 125 6.46 -9.49 -5.60
CA GLU A 125 6.26 -10.94 -5.68
C GLU A 125 5.03 -11.31 -6.51
N THR A 126 3.94 -10.55 -6.37
CA THR A 126 2.71 -10.72 -7.17
C THR A 126 2.98 -10.50 -8.65
N ALA A 127 3.70 -9.43 -9.01
CA ALA A 127 4.06 -9.17 -10.39
C ALA A 127 5.05 -10.19 -10.94
N GLU A 128 6.07 -10.60 -10.17
CA GLU A 128 7.05 -11.62 -10.56
C GLU A 128 6.39 -12.98 -10.81
N SER A 129 5.46 -13.38 -9.93
CA SER A 129 4.71 -14.64 -10.10
C SER A 129 3.85 -14.64 -11.35
N TYR A 130 3.26 -13.49 -11.71
CA TYR A 130 2.46 -13.34 -12.91
C TYR A 130 3.31 -13.28 -14.20
N LEU A 131 4.43 -12.57 -14.17
CA LEU A 131 5.28 -12.35 -15.35
C LEU A 131 6.24 -13.52 -15.62
N GLY A 132 6.58 -14.31 -14.60
CA GLY A 132 7.59 -15.37 -14.70
C GLY A 132 9.02 -14.86 -14.81
N GLU A 133 9.27 -13.59 -14.47
CA GLU A 133 10.59 -12.94 -14.48
C GLU A 133 10.79 -12.03 -13.25
N THR A 134 12.04 -11.73 -12.91
CA THR A 134 12.39 -10.84 -11.80
C THR A 134 12.03 -9.38 -12.12
N VAL A 135 11.43 -8.70 -11.16
CA VAL A 135 11.06 -7.29 -11.25
C VAL A 135 11.97 -6.45 -10.36
N THR A 136 12.68 -5.49 -10.94
CA THR A 136 13.63 -4.63 -10.21
C THR A 136 13.27 -3.16 -10.24
N GLN A 137 12.27 -2.75 -11.02
CA GLN A 137 11.96 -1.34 -11.26
C GLN A 137 10.46 -1.07 -11.10
N ALA A 138 10.12 0.07 -10.49
CA ALA A 138 8.72 0.45 -10.27
C ALA A 138 8.46 1.95 -10.40
N VAL A 139 7.22 2.27 -10.74
CA VAL A 139 6.58 3.57 -10.51
C VAL A 139 5.65 3.41 -9.30
N ILE A 140 5.81 4.25 -8.28
CA ILE A 140 5.03 4.15 -7.03
C ILE A 140 4.21 5.42 -6.83
N THR A 141 2.95 5.27 -6.42
CA THR A 141 2.03 6.39 -6.21
C THR A 141 2.16 7.03 -4.83
N VAL A 142 1.86 8.33 -4.75
CA VAL A 142 1.70 9.08 -3.50
C VAL A 142 0.53 10.07 -3.63
N PRO A 143 -0.10 10.47 -2.52
CA PRO A 143 -1.09 11.54 -2.52
C PRO A 143 -0.49 12.82 -3.09
N ALA A 144 -1.28 13.57 -3.87
CA ALA A 144 -0.78 14.78 -4.53
C ALA A 144 -0.24 15.80 -3.52
N TYR A 145 -0.88 15.88 -2.35
CA TYR A 145 -0.52 16.81 -1.28
C TYR A 145 0.59 16.31 -0.34
N PHE A 146 1.27 15.19 -0.65
CA PHE A 146 2.45 14.76 0.10
C PHE A 146 3.59 15.77 0.03
N ASN A 147 4.18 16.06 1.19
CA ASN A 147 5.39 16.87 1.29
C ASN A 147 6.65 16.07 0.91
N ASP A 148 7.78 16.77 0.84
CA ASP A 148 9.07 16.19 0.44
C ASP A 148 9.50 15.00 1.32
N ALA A 149 9.33 15.09 2.65
CA ALA A 149 9.68 14.01 3.58
C ALA A 149 8.87 12.73 3.35
N GLN A 150 7.58 12.89 3.04
CA GLN A 150 6.70 11.75 2.78
C GLN A 150 7.05 11.10 1.44
N ARG A 151 7.33 11.90 0.39
CA ARG A 151 7.76 11.41 -0.92
C ARG A 151 9.08 10.64 -0.83
N GLN A 152 10.06 11.21 -0.11
CA GLN A 152 11.34 10.55 0.10
C GLN A 152 11.18 9.25 0.89
N ALA A 153 10.44 9.25 1.99
CA ALA A 153 10.21 8.05 2.79
C ALA A 153 9.47 6.93 2.01
N THR A 154 8.56 7.28 1.09
CA THR A 154 7.94 6.31 0.17
C THR A 154 8.94 5.79 -0.87
N LYS A 155 9.82 6.64 -1.40
CA LYS A 155 10.90 6.22 -2.29
C LYS A 155 11.87 5.27 -1.59
N ASP A 156 12.21 5.55 -0.33
CA ASP A 156 13.05 4.70 0.51
C ASP A 156 12.39 3.34 0.76
N ALA A 157 11.07 3.30 0.99
CA ALA A 157 10.31 2.05 1.09
C ALA A 157 10.45 1.19 -0.19
N GLY A 158 10.42 1.80 -1.37
CA GLY A 158 10.68 1.11 -2.64
C GLY A 158 12.11 0.53 -2.70
N LYS A 159 13.12 1.33 -2.31
CA LYS A 159 14.50 0.85 -2.25
C LYS A 159 14.67 -0.32 -1.28
N ILE A 160 14.09 -0.24 -0.08
CA ILE A 160 14.09 -1.33 0.93
C ILE A 160 13.41 -2.59 0.37
N ALA A 161 12.36 -2.45 -0.44
CA ALA A 161 11.68 -3.57 -1.10
C ALA A 161 12.47 -4.18 -2.28
N GLY A 162 13.68 -3.68 -2.58
CA GLY A 162 14.48 -4.14 -3.71
C GLY A 162 13.92 -3.67 -5.05
N LEU A 163 13.32 -2.48 -5.09
CA LEU A 163 12.83 -1.81 -6.30
C LEU A 163 13.59 -0.50 -6.52
N GLU A 164 14.14 -0.33 -7.72
CA GLU A 164 14.56 0.97 -8.22
C GLU A 164 13.30 1.78 -8.58
N VAL A 165 13.05 2.82 -7.78
CA VAL A 165 11.90 3.71 -7.98
C VAL A 165 12.23 4.72 -9.07
N LEU A 166 11.77 4.44 -10.29
CA LEU A 166 12.00 5.29 -11.46
C LEU A 166 11.21 6.59 -11.41
N ARG A 167 10.03 6.56 -10.81
CA ARG A 167 9.17 7.74 -10.63
C ARG A 167 8.28 7.58 -9.40
N ILE A 168 8.16 8.66 -8.63
CA ILE A 168 7.04 8.88 -7.72
C ILE A 168 5.99 9.69 -8.47
N ILE A 169 4.78 9.15 -8.62
CA ILE A 169 3.67 9.79 -9.33
C ILE A 169 2.54 10.17 -8.36
N ASN A 170 1.91 11.31 -8.57
CA ASN A 170 0.75 11.73 -7.80
C ASN A 170 -0.47 10.86 -8.15
N GLU A 171 -1.23 10.41 -7.14
CA GLU A 171 -2.41 9.54 -7.31
C GLU A 171 -3.45 10.12 -8.29
N PRO A 172 -3.86 11.41 -8.19
CA PRO A 172 -4.78 12.01 -9.15
C PRO A 172 -4.20 12.11 -10.56
N THR A 173 -2.90 12.35 -10.69
CA THR A 173 -2.20 12.38 -11.97
C THR A 173 -2.19 11.00 -12.64
N ALA A 174 -1.91 9.95 -11.87
CA ALA A 174 -1.98 8.58 -12.35
C ALA A 174 -3.42 8.25 -12.80
N ALA A 175 -4.42 8.59 -12.00
CA ALA A 175 -5.81 8.36 -12.37
C ALA A 175 -6.23 9.11 -13.65
N ALA A 176 -5.72 10.33 -13.85
CA ALA A 176 -5.93 11.09 -15.07
C ALA A 176 -5.29 10.43 -16.29
N LEU A 177 -4.08 9.87 -16.19
CA LEU A 177 -3.44 9.12 -17.26
C LEU A 177 -4.30 7.91 -17.68
N ALA A 178 -4.78 7.14 -16.71
CA ALA A 178 -5.66 6.00 -16.97
C ALA A 178 -6.99 6.40 -17.61
N TYR A 179 -7.56 7.54 -17.21
CA TYR A 179 -8.80 8.07 -17.79
C TYR A 179 -8.60 8.60 -19.22
N GLY A 180 -7.49 9.30 -19.48
CA GLY A 180 -7.29 10.12 -20.68
C GLY A 180 -6.54 9.44 -21.82
N LEU A 181 -5.97 8.25 -21.62
CA LEU A 181 -5.15 7.57 -22.65
C LEU A 181 -5.90 7.38 -23.98
N ASP A 182 -7.20 7.10 -23.94
CA ASP A 182 -8.05 6.86 -25.12
C ASP A 182 -8.91 8.08 -25.51
N LYS A 183 -8.54 9.30 -25.08
CA LYS A 183 -9.35 10.52 -25.26
C LYS A 183 -8.66 11.53 -26.19
N ASP A 184 -9.24 11.76 -27.36
CA ASP A 184 -8.70 12.69 -28.38
C ASP A 184 -9.20 14.15 -28.25
N ASN A 185 -9.93 14.49 -27.18
CA ASN A 185 -10.52 15.83 -27.04
C ASN A 185 -9.91 16.58 -25.86
N ASN A 186 -9.60 17.86 -26.06
CA ASN A 186 -9.23 18.76 -24.99
C ASN A 186 -10.36 18.87 -23.96
N LYS A 187 -10.08 18.48 -22.72
CA LYS A 187 -11.00 18.51 -21.59
C LYS A 187 -10.32 19.04 -20.36
N THR A 188 -11.04 19.85 -19.60
CA THR A 188 -10.69 20.16 -18.21
C THR A 188 -11.41 19.18 -17.29
N ILE A 189 -10.66 18.35 -16.55
CA ILE A 189 -11.24 17.40 -15.61
C ILE A 189 -10.91 17.77 -14.16
N ALA A 190 -11.76 17.34 -13.24
CA ALA A 190 -11.49 17.33 -11.81
C ALA A 190 -11.35 15.88 -11.35
N VAL A 191 -10.20 15.50 -10.82
CA VAL A 191 -9.99 14.19 -10.19
C VAL A 191 -10.21 14.34 -8.69
N TYR A 192 -11.31 13.78 -8.20
CA TYR A 192 -11.70 13.77 -6.78
C TYR A 192 -11.33 12.41 -6.20
N ASP A 193 -10.26 12.36 -5.41
CA ASP A 193 -9.75 11.14 -4.80
C ASP A 193 -10.02 11.15 -3.30
N LEU A 194 -10.92 10.29 -2.83
CA LEU A 194 -11.19 10.09 -1.41
C LEU A 194 -10.92 8.64 -1.04
N GLY A 195 -9.71 8.40 -0.55
CA GLY A 195 -9.21 7.08 -0.17
C GLY A 195 -9.48 6.73 1.29
N GLY A 196 -8.67 5.80 1.82
CA GLY A 196 -8.74 5.36 3.21
C GLY A 196 -8.24 6.37 4.24
N GLY A 197 -7.26 7.22 3.89
CA GLY A 197 -6.68 8.18 4.83
C GLY A 197 -6.39 9.57 4.29
N THR A 198 -6.54 9.78 2.99
CA THR A 198 -6.23 11.05 2.31
C THR A 198 -7.36 11.43 1.37
N PHE A 199 -7.51 12.74 1.20
CA PHE A 199 -8.36 13.36 0.21
C PHE A 199 -7.52 14.25 -0.69
N ASP A 200 -7.57 14.05 -1.99
CA ASP A 200 -6.93 14.92 -2.98
C ASP A 200 -7.96 15.39 -4.03
N ILE A 201 -7.76 16.61 -4.51
CA ILE A 201 -8.49 17.18 -5.64
C ILE A 201 -7.49 17.83 -6.59
N SER A 202 -7.48 17.37 -7.83
CA SER A 202 -6.63 17.94 -8.88
C SER A 202 -7.47 18.38 -10.07
N ILE A 203 -7.19 19.58 -10.58
CA ILE A 203 -7.76 20.10 -11.81
C ILE A 203 -6.71 19.92 -12.90
N LEU A 204 -7.07 19.18 -13.95
CA LEU A 204 -6.17 18.87 -15.05
C LEU A 204 -6.77 19.29 -16.38
N GLU A 205 -5.92 19.74 -17.29
CA GLU A 205 -6.23 19.88 -18.70
C GLU A 205 -5.62 18.68 -19.44
N ILE A 206 -6.44 17.95 -20.18
CA ILE A 206 -6.03 16.76 -20.94
C ILE A 206 -6.37 17.00 -22.39
N GLY A 207 -5.41 16.86 -23.29
CA GLY A 207 -5.61 17.09 -24.71
C GLY A 207 -4.38 16.77 -25.55
N ASP A 208 -4.57 16.19 -26.73
CA ASP A 208 -3.49 15.87 -27.68
C ASP A 208 -2.30 15.12 -27.04
N GLY A 209 -2.58 14.19 -26.11
CA GLY A 209 -1.56 13.44 -25.38
C GLY A 209 -0.84 14.21 -24.27
N VAL A 210 -1.19 15.48 -24.05
CA VAL A 210 -0.67 16.32 -22.96
C VAL A 210 -1.62 16.24 -21.76
N PHE A 211 -1.03 16.00 -20.59
CA PHE A 211 -1.71 15.98 -19.30
C PHE A 211 -1.07 17.06 -18.43
N GLU A 212 -1.76 18.18 -18.24
CA GLU A 212 -1.25 19.30 -17.45
C GLU A 212 -2.06 19.47 -16.17
N VAL A 213 -1.41 19.31 -15.02
CA VAL A 213 -2.01 19.65 -13.74
C VAL A 213 -2.04 21.16 -13.59
N LYS A 214 -3.24 21.76 -13.55
CA LYS A 214 -3.41 23.22 -13.40
C LYS A 214 -3.35 23.63 -11.93
N ALA A 215 -3.93 22.81 -11.06
CA ALA A 215 -3.86 23.00 -9.62
C ALA A 215 -4.16 21.71 -8.88
N THR A 216 -3.60 21.59 -7.68
CA THR A 216 -3.90 20.51 -6.75
C THR A 216 -4.12 21.03 -5.34
N ASN A 217 -4.99 20.37 -4.59
CA ASN A 217 -5.23 20.64 -3.17
C ASN A 217 -5.70 19.34 -2.48
N GLY A 218 -5.79 19.35 -1.16
CA GLY A 218 -6.22 18.15 -0.44
C GLY A 218 -6.16 18.28 1.07
N ASP A 219 -6.42 17.15 1.72
CA ASP A 219 -6.26 16.93 3.16
C ASP A 219 -5.61 15.55 3.37
N THR A 220 -4.34 15.54 3.79
CA THR A 220 -3.58 14.30 4.04
C THR A 220 -4.02 13.54 5.31
N PHE A 221 -5.09 14.00 5.96
CA PHE A 221 -5.68 13.40 7.16
C PHE A 221 -7.22 13.45 7.10
N LEU A 222 -7.75 12.97 5.98
CA LEU A 222 -9.19 12.84 5.75
C LEU A 222 -9.45 11.66 4.80
N GLY A 223 -10.06 10.59 5.28
CA GLY A 223 -10.42 9.45 4.47
C GLY A 223 -11.35 8.48 5.18
N GLY A 224 -11.53 7.28 4.61
CA GLY A 224 -12.41 6.24 5.11
C GLY A 224 -12.21 5.86 6.59
N GLU A 225 -10.98 5.91 7.12
CA GLU A 225 -10.67 5.67 8.53
C GLU A 225 -11.35 6.68 9.47
N ASP A 226 -11.49 7.93 9.04
CA ASP A 226 -12.15 8.97 9.83
C ASP A 226 -13.68 8.74 9.85
N PHE A 227 -14.23 8.17 8.77
CA PHE A 227 -15.63 7.75 8.69
C PHE A 227 -15.87 6.54 9.61
N ASP A 228 -14.97 5.55 9.59
CA ASP A 228 -15.04 4.39 10.47
C ASP A 228 -14.98 4.81 11.94
N SER A 229 -14.10 5.74 12.28
CA SER A 229 -13.96 6.29 13.62
C SER A 229 -15.26 6.93 14.14
N LYS A 230 -16.02 7.63 13.28
CA LYS A 230 -17.34 8.19 13.65
C LYS A 230 -18.36 7.10 13.97
N VAL A 231 -18.35 6.00 13.21
CA VAL A 231 -19.24 4.85 13.43
C VAL A 231 -18.83 4.07 14.69
N VAL A 232 -17.53 3.86 14.91
CA VAL A 232 -16.99 3.24 16.13
C VAL A 232 -17.41 4.03 17.37
N GLN A 233 -17.21 5.35 17.35
CA GLN A 233 -17.59 6.22 18.46
C GLN A 233 -19.09 6.15 18.75
N PHE A 234 -19.92 6.21 17.70
CA PHE A 234 -21.38 6.06 17.84
C PHE A 234 -21.74 4.72 18.48
N LEU A 235 -21.19 3.61 18.00
CA LEU A 235 -21.47 2.28 18.53
C LEU A 235 -21.00 2.12 19.98
N ALA A 236 -19.80 2.63 20.30
CA ALA A 236 -19.25 2.59 21.65
C ALA A 236 -20.09 3.42 22.63
N ASP A 237 -20.53 4.62 22.23
CA ASP A 237 -21.39 5.48 23.05
C ASP A 237 -22.77 4.85 23.28
N GLU A 238 -23.38 4.26 22.26
CA GLU A 238 -24.67 3.57 22.39
C GLU A 238 -24.55 2.34 23.29
N PHE A 239 -23.47 1.56 23.18
CA PHE A 239 -23.22 0.43 24.05
C PHE A 239 -22.98 0.86 25.49
N LYS A 240 -22.21 1.94 25.70
CA LYS A 240 -21.96 2.50 27.03
C LYS A 240 -23.24 3.02 27.69
N LYS A 241 -24.14 3.62 26.91
CA LYS A 241 -25.47 4.03 27.42
C LYS A 241 -26.33 2.83 27.82
N ALA A 242 -26.29 1.75 27.06
CA ALA A 242 -27.12 0.56 27.30
C ALA A 242 -26.59 -0.33 28.44
N GLU A 243 -25.28 -0.58 28.45
CA GLU A 243 -24.63 -1.57 29.31
C GLU A 243 -23.72 -0.96 30.39
N GLY A 244 -23.46 0.35 30.35
CA GLY A 244 -22.56 1.04 31.28
C GLY A 244 -21.07 0.75 31.05
N ILE A 245 -20.72 0.01 29.99
CA ILE A 245 -19.35 -0.44 29.69
C ILE A 245 -18.78 0.34 28.51
N ASP A 246 -17.55 0.82 28.68
CA ASP A 246 -16.84 1.57 27.64
C ASP A 246 -15.94 0.63 26.82
N LEU A 247 -16.43 0.21 25.64
CA LEU A 247 -15.71 -0.72 24.76
C LEU A 247 -14.38 -0.15 24.22
N THR A 248 -14.20 1.18 24.23
CA THR A 248 -12.96 1.81 23.74
C THR A 248 -11.75 1.49 24.63
N LYS A 249 -11.98 1.04 25.86
CA LYS A 249 -10.92 0.69 26.82
C LYS A 249 -10.44 -0.76 26.69
N ASP A 250 -11.17 -1.60 25.97
CA ASP A 250 -10.82 -2.99 25.71
C ASP A 250 -10.28 -3.09 24.28
N LYS A 251 -8.97 -3.36 24.15
CA LYS A 251 -8.29 -3.43 22.84
C LYS A 251 -8.93 -4.47 21.91
N LEU A 252 -9.34 -5.61 22.45
CA LEU A 252 -9.93 -6.70 21.67
C LEU A 252 -11.33 -6.31 21.18
N ALA A 253 -12.13 -5.74 22.07
CA ALA A 253 -13.46 -5.24 21.72
C ALA A 253 -13.39 -4.10 20.70
N LEU A 254 -12.47 -3.16 20.89
CA LEU A 254 -12.25 -2.03 19.98
C LEU A 254 -11.85 -2.49 18.58
N GLN A 255 -10.96 -3.48 18.46
CA GLN A 255 -10.56 -4.03 17.16
C GLN A 255 -11.75 -4.67 16.43
N ARG A 256 -12.55 -5.48 17.13
CA ARG A 256 -13.78 -6.07 16.57
C ARG A 256 -14.80 -5.01 16.17
N LEU A 257 -14.88 -3.93 16.95
CA LEU A 257 -15.79 -2.82 16.69
C LEU A 257 -15.40 -2.06 15.42
N LYS A 258 -14.10 -1.85 15.18
CA LYS A 258 -13.58 -1.22 13.95
C LYS A 258 -13.90 -2.03 12.71
N GLU A 259 -13.64 -3.34 12.72
CA GLU A 259 -13.95 -4.22 11.59
C GLU A 259 -15.45 -4.22 11.27
N ALA A 260 -16.29 -4.25 12.31
CA ALA A 260 -17.73 -4.21 12.14
C ALA A 260 -18.23 -2.84 11.67
N ALA A 261 -17.60 -1.74 12.11
CA ALA A 261 -17.91 -0.39 11.68
C ALA A 261 -17.54 -0.15 10.20
N GLU A 262 -16.35 -0.58 9.76
CA GLU A 262 -15.94 -0.52 8.35
C GLU A 262 -16.91 -1.30 7.48
N LYS A 263 -17.25 -2.53 7.89
CA LYS A 263 -18.21 -3.38 7.17
C LYS A 263 -19.58 -2.73 7.07
N ALA A 264 -20.10 -2.18 8.18
CA ALA A 264 -21.39 -1.49 8.19
C ALA A 264 -21.39 -0.24 7.26
N LYS A 265 -20.32 0.56 7.28
CA LYS A 265 -20.13 1.70 6.38
C LYS A 265 -20.18 1.28 4.91
N ILE A 266 -19.49 0.19 4.57
CA ILE A 266 -19.44 -0.34 3.20
C ILE A 266 -20.82 -0.87 2.78
N GLU A 267 -21.48 -1.68 3.63
CA GLU A 267 -22.81 -2.22 3.34
C GLU A 267 -23.86 -1.11 3.13
N LEU A 268 -23.80 -0.03 3.93
CA LEU A 268 -24.69 1.12 3.79
C LEU A 268 -24.49 1.93 2.49
N SER A 269 -23.41 1.66 1.74
CA SER A 269 -23.23 2.25 0.42
C SER A 269 -24.16 1.63 -0.64
N SER A 270 -24.69 0.43 -0.40
CA SER A 270 -25.66 -0.25 -1.27
C SER A 270 -27.02 -0.45 -0.58
N ALA A 271 -27.03 -0.85 0.69
CA ALA A 271 -28.23 -1.06 1.51
C ALA A 271 -28.71 0.22 2.23
N GLN A 272 -29.99 0.27 2.59
CA GLN A 272 -30.56 1.37 3.37
C GLN A 272 -30.35 1.21 4.88
N SER A 273 -30.11 -0.01 5.33
CA SER A 273 -29.88 -0.37 6.73
C SER A 273 -28.96 -1.57 6.82
N THR A 274 -28.20 -1.67 7.90
CA THR A 274 -27.39 -2.84 8.28
C THR A 274 -27.49 -3.08 9.79
N GLU A 275 -27.24 -4.31 10.23
CA GLU A 275 -27.16 -4.66 11.64
C GLU A 275 -25.71 -4.97 12.02
N VAL A 276 -25.18 -4.20 12.96
CA VAL A 276 -23.93 -4.53 13.64
C VAL A 276 -24.25 -5.51 14.76
N ASN A 277 -23.83 -6.76 14.57
CA ASN A 277 -24.06 -7.85 15.50
C ASN A 277 -22.72 -8.47 15.95
N LEU A 278 -22.28 -8.11 17.15
CA LEU A 278 -21.05 -8.57 17.78
C LEU A 278 -21.39 -9.37 19.05
N PRO A 279 -21.55 -10.70 18.94
CA PRO A 279 -21.79 -11.53 20.10
C PRO A 279 -20.52 -11.64 20.96
N PHE A 280 -20.68 -11.75 22.28
CA PHE A 280 -19.57 -11.87 23.23
C PHE A 280 -18.54 -10.75 23.04
N ILE A 281 -19.00 -9.50 22.88
CA ILE A 281 -18.10 -8.37 22.64
C ILE A 281 -17.29 -8.01 23.89
N THR A 282 -17.87 -8.23 25.08
CA THR A 282 -17.23 -8.08 26.38
C THR A 282 -17.98 -8.91 27.44
N ALA A 283 -17.59 -8.85 28.70
CA ALA A 283 -18.28 -9.50 29.82
C ALA A 283 -18.26 -8.62 31.08
N ASP A 284 -19.28 -8.75 31.92
CA ASP A 284 -19.36 -8.15 33.25
C ASP A 284 -19.65 -9.20 34.33
N GLN A 285 -19.94 -8.75 35.56
CA GLN A 285 -20.31 -9.63 36.68
C GLN A 285 -21.61 -10.42 36.43
N ASN A 286 -22.46 -9.98 35.50
CA ASN A 286 -23.72 -10.62 35.13
C ASN A 286 -23.56 -11.58 33.94
N GLY A 287 -22.37 -11.66 33.33
CA GLY A 287 -22.04 -12.58 32.25
C GLY A 287 -21.62 -11.89 30.94
N PRO A 288 -21.61 -12.63 29.83
CA PRO A 288 -21.21 -12.10 28.53
C PRO A 288 -22.21 -11.07 28.01
N LYS A 289 -21.69 -10.06 27.30
CA LYS A 289 -22.46 -8.99 26.67
C LYS A 289 -22.34 -9.05 25.15
N HIS A 290 -23.37 -8.61 24.47
CA HIS A 290 -23.49 -8.63 23.01
C HIS A 290 -23.84 -7.22 22.53
N LEU A 291 -23.25 -6.78 21.42
CA LEU A 291 -23.66 -5.56 20.76
C LEU A 291 -24.55 -5.93 19.58
N VAL A 292 -25.81 -5.51 19.60
CA VAL A 292 -26.74 -5.63 18.46
C VAL A 292 -27.32 -4.25 18.20
N LYS A 293 -26.93 -3.64 17.08
CA LYS A 293 -27.37 -2.28 16.72
C LYS A 293 -27.64 -2.18 15.23
N THR A 294 -28.88 -1.87 14.88
CA THR A 294 -29.22 -1.48 13.51
C THR A 294 -28.81 -0.04 13.26
N ILE A 295 -28.15 0.21 12.13
CA ILE A 295 -27.77 1.53 11.64
C ILE A 295 -28.41 1.71 10.26
N ASN A 296 -29.05 2.87 10.07
CA ASN A 296 -29.61 3.24 8.77
C ASN A 296 -28.66 4.18 8.02
N ARG A 297 -28.75 4.22 6.69
CA ARG A 297 -27.91 5.10 5.86
C ARG A 297 -28.03 6.56 6.29
N ALA A 298 -29.24 7.02 6.61
CA ALA A 298 -29.47 8.39 7.07
C ALA A 298 -28.73 8.72 8.38
N ASP A 299 -28.57 7.76 9.28
CA ASP A 299 -27.77 7.95 10.50
C ASP A 299 -26.29 8.06 10.19
N LEU A 300 -25.77 7.18 9.32
CA LEU A 300 -24.38 7.28 8.84
C LEU A 300 -24.12 8.64 8.19
N GLU A 301 -24.99 9.06 7.27
CA GLU A 301 -24.87 10.36 6.59
C GLU A 301 -24.80 11.52 7.59
N ARG A 302 -25.63 11.51 8.64
CA ARG A 302 -25.61 12.51 9.70
C ARG A 302 -24.34 12.47 10.54
N LEU A 303 -23.77 11.28 10.79
CA LEU A 303 -22.55 11.12 11.58
C LEU A 303 -21.29 11.64 10.88
N VAL A 304 -21.27 11.61 9.55
CA VAL A 304 -20.08 11.92 8.73
C VAL A 304 -20.23 13.16 7.84
N ASP A 305 -21.36 13.87 7.89
CA ASP A 305 -21.61 15.04 7.04
C ASP A 305 -20.48 16.09 7.18
N ASP A 306 -19.97 16.32 8.38
CA ASP A 306 -18.85 17.25 8.62
C ASP A 306 -17.59 16.84 7.85
N LEU A 307 -17.30 15.54 7.74
CA LEU A 307 -16.16 15.01 6.99
C LEU A 307 -16.36 15.20 5.49
N ILE A 308 -17.57 14.99 4.98
CA ILE A 308 -17.90 15.20 3.57
C ILE A 308 -17.83 16.69 3.21
N GLN A 309 -18.38 17.59 4.04
CA GLN A 309 -18.33 19.03 3.77
C GLN A 309 -16.89 19.57 3.79
N ARG A 310 -16.00 18.98 4.59
CA ARG A 310 -14.57 19.35 4.61
C ARG A 310 -13.88 19.16 3.26
N THR A 311 -14.34 18.28 2.39
CA THR A 311 -13.74 18.06 1.07
C THR A 311 -14.01 19.19 0.07
N LEU A 312 -15.08 19.97 0.28
CA LEU A 312 -15.48 21.03 -0.66
C LEU A 312 -14.53 22.23 -0.65
N GLU A 313 -13.91 22.52 0.48
CA GLU A 313 -13.01 23.68 0.59
C GLU A 313 -11.73 23.52 -0.24
N PRO A 314 -11.01 22.37 -0.19
CA PRO A 314 -9.96 22.08 -1.15
C PRO A 314 -10.43 22.15 -2.61
N CYS A 315 -11.64 21.68 -2.93
CA CYS A 315 -12.18 21.77 -4.29
C CYS A 315 -12.32 23.22 -4.77
N ARG A 316 -12.84 24.12 -3.91
CA ARG A 316 -12.93 25.56 -4.24
C ARG A 316 -11.55 26.17 -4.45
N LYS A 317 -10.58 25.84 -3.59
CA LYS A 317 -9.20 26.33 -3.69
C LYS A 317 -8.51 25.86 -4.96
N ALA A 318 -8.61 24.57 -5.29
CA ALA A 318 -8.02 24.01 -6.50
C ALA A 318 -8.60 24.67 -7.77
N MET A 319 -9.93 24.85 -7.84
CA MET A 319 -10.54 25.56 -8.97
C MET A 319 -10.11 27.03 -9.06
N ALA A 320 -10.03 27.72 -7.92
CA ALA A 320 -9.58 29.11 -7.87
C ALA A 320 -8.12 29.26 -8.33
N ASP A 321 -7.24 28.37 -7.88
CA ASP A 321 -5.84 28.33 -8.28
C ASP A 321 -5.67 27.99 -9.77
N ALA A 322 -6.50 27.09 -10.30
CA ALA A 322 -6.53 26.78 -11.74
C ALA A 322 -7.21 27.89 -12.58
N GLY A 323 -7.82 28.91 -11.96
CA GLY A 323 -8.51 29.98 -12.66
C GLY A 323 -9.82 29.54 -13.34
N VAL A 324 -10.41 28.42 -12.93
CA VAL A 324 -11.62 27.84 -13.53
C VAL A 324 -12.82 27.89 -12.59
N LYS A 325 -14.02 27.84 -13.18
CA LYS A 325 -15.28 27.68 -12.44
C LYS A 325 -15.75 26.23 -12.55
N ALA A 326 -16.61 25.79 -11.64
CA ALA A 326 -17.25 24.46 -11.71
C ALA A 326 -17.91 24.18 -13.07
N SER A 327 -18.50 25.20 -13.70
CA SER A 327 -19.12 25.09 -15.03
C SER A 327 -18.14 24.84 -16.18
N ALA A 328 -16.84 25.07 -15.97
CA ALA A 328 -15.79 24.81 -16.94
C ALA A 328 -15.15 23.42 -16.77
N ILE A 329 -15.59 22.63 -15.78
CA ILE A 329 -15.14 21.25 -15.59
C ILE A 329 -15.97 20.32 -16.50
N ASP A 330 -15.32 19.71 -17.48
CA ASP A 330 -15.92 18.82 -18.47
C ASP A 330 -16.28 17.46 -17.88
N GLU A 331 -15.47 16.92 -16.96
CA GLU A 331 -15.75 15.65 -16.25
C GLU A 331 -15.18 15.65 -14.84
N VAL A 332 -15.87 14.95 -13.93
CA VAL A 332 -15.41 14.74 -12.55
C VAL A 332 -15.10 13.26 -12.38
N VAL A 333 -13.83 12.90 -12.26
CA VAL A 333 -13.36 11.52 -12.12
C VAL A 333 -13.29 11.18 -10.62
N MET A 334 -13.99 10.13 -10.20
CA MET A 334 -14.03 9.68 -8.81
C MET A 334 -13.02 8.56 -8.56
N VAL A 335 -12.13 8.76 -7.59
CA VAL A 335 -11.06 7.82 -7.24
C VAL A 335 -11.13 7.49 -5.75
N GLY A 336 -10.74 6.28 -5.36
CA GLY A 336 -10.72 5.84 -3.98
C GLY A 336 -12.06 5.28 -3.50
N GLY A 337 -12.00 4.18 -2.75
CA GLY A 337 -13.18 3.42 -2.34
C GLY A 337 -14.20 4.20 -1.51
N MET A 338 -13.80 5.27 -0.81
CA MET A 338 -14.74 6.07 -0.01
C MET A 338 -15.69 6.91 -0.89
N THR A 339 -15.33 7.15 -2.15
CA THR A 339 -16.23 7.78 -3.14
C THR A 339 -17.43 6.91 -3.53
N ARG A 340 -17.44 5.62 -3.16
CA ARG A 340 -18.58 4.71 -3.36
C ARG A 340 -19.80 5.09 -2.51
N MET A 341 -19.61 5.87 -1.44
CA MET A 341 -20.71 6.33 -0.58
C MET A 341 -21.68 7.24 -1.38
N PRO A 342 -22.99 6.93 -1.42
CA PRO A 342 -23.97 7.71 -2.19
C PRO A 342 -23.99 9.21 -1.85
N LYS A 343 -23.87 9.55 -0.57
CA LYS A 343 -23.84 10.95 -0.11
C LYS A 343 -22.64 11.72 -0.63
N VAL A 344 -21.46 11.10 -0.70
CA VAL A 344 -20.26 11.73 -1.29
C VAL A 344 -20.51 12.07 -2.76
N ARG A 345 -21.03 11.10 -3.54
CA ARG A 345 -21.35 11.31 -4.96
C ARG A 345 -22.40 12.40 -5.15
N GLN A 346 -23.42 12.44 -4.30
CA GLN A 346 -24.45 13.47 -4.32
C GLN A 346 -23.86 14.86 -4.04
N VAL A 347 -23.03 15.00 -3.01
CA VAL A 347 -22.39 16.28 -2.66
C VAL A 347 -21.46 16.75 -3.79
N VAL A 348 -20.68 15.84 -4.39
CA VAL A 348 -19.83 16.16 -5.55
C VAL A 348 -20.68 16.60 -6.75
N LYS A 349 -21.77 15.88 -7.05
CA LYS A 349 -22.71 16.25 -8.11
C LYS A 349 -23.31 17.63 -7.89
N ASP A 350 -23.75 17.93 -6.68
CA ASP A 350 -24.35 19.23 -6.34
C ASP A 350 -23.33 20.36 -6.42
N PHE A 351 -22.07 20.10 -6.04
CA PHE A 351 -20.99 21.09 -6.09
C PHE A 351 -20.53 21.42 -7.52
N PHE A 352 -20.31 20.40 -8.36
CA PHE A 352 -19.88 20.60 -9.74
C PHE A 352 -21.05 20.83 -10.71
N GLY A 353 -22.28 20.54 -10.29
CA GLY A 353 -23.49 20.64 -11.10
C GLY A 353 -23.61 19.55 -12.17
N LYS A 354 -22.85 18.45 -12.06
CA LYS A 354 -22.67 17.44 -13.11
C LYS A 354 -22.50 16.05 -12.51
N GLU A 355 -22.96 15.02 -13.23
CA GLU A 355 -22.79 13.63 -12.80
C GLU A 355 -21.30 13.25 -12.79
N PRO A 356 -20.78 12.66 -11.71
CA PRO A 356 -19.42 12.13 -11.70
C PRO A 356 -19.27 10.96 -12.67
N HIS A 357 -18.11 10.92 -13.33
CA HIS A 357 -17.73 9.89 -14.28
C HIS A 357 -17.62 8.51 -13.60
N THR A 358 -18.16 7.47 -14.26
CA THR A 358 -18.16 6.08 -13.74
C THR A 358 -17.45 5.08 -14.62
N GLY A 359 -16.78 5.52 -15.69
CA GLY A 359 -16.07 4.65 -16.63
C GLY A 359 -14.70 4.16 -16.14
N VAL A 360 -14.26 4.59 -14.96
CA VAL A 360 -13.03 4.10 -14.31
C VAL A 360 -13.36 3.33 -13.04
N ASN A 361 -12.56 2.30 -12.74
CA ASN A 361 -12.67 1.58 -11.47
C ASN A 361 -11.90 2.37 -10.39
N PRO A 362 -12.59 2.91 -9.36
CA PRO A 362 -11.95 3.79 -8.37
C PRO A 362 -10.89 3.09 -7.51
N ASP A 363 -10.84 1.76 -7.49
CA ASP A 363 -9.87 0.97 -6.71
C ASP A 363 -8.63 0.55 -7.54
N GLU A 364 -8.66 0.71 -8.86
CA GLU A 364 -7.62 0.20 -9.78
C GLU A 364 -7.01 1.31 -10.65
N VAL A 365 -7.74 2.39 -10.89
CA VAL A 365 -7.38 3.45 -11.85
C VAL A 365 -6.02 4.09 -11.55
N VAL A 366 -5.63 4.17 -10.28
CA VAL A 366 -4.34 4.72 -9.86
C VAL A 366 -3.19 3.78 -10.24
N ALA A 367 -3.31 2.47 -9.97
CA ALA A 367 -2.29 1.49 -10.34
C ALA A 367 -2.15 1.39 -11.87
N ILE A 368 -3.28 1.41 -12.60
CA ILE A 368 -3.31 1.48 -14.07
C ILE A 368 -2.53 2.70 -14.56
N GLY A 369 -2.76 3.87 -13.97
CA GLY A 369 -2.04 5.10 -14.28
C GLY A 369 -0.54 5.01 -14.04
N ALA A 370 -0.14 4.40 -12.92
CA ALA A 370 1.26 4.16 -12.61
C ALA A 370 1.92 3.21 -13.63
N ALA A 371 1.19 2.19 -14.11
CA ALA A 371 1.67 1.30 -15.16
C ALA A 371 1.80 2.03 -16.52
N ILE A 372 0.87 2.91 -16.86
CA ILE A 372 0.99 3.76 -18.06
C ILE A 372 2.24 4.65 -17.95
N GLN A 373 2.47 5.27 -16.78
CA GLN A 373 3.67 6.06 -16.54
C GLN A 373 4.94 5.21 -16.67
N ALA A 374 4.93 3.96 -16.20
CA ALA A 374 6.02 3.01 -16.42
C ALA A 374 6.25 2.76 -17.92
N GLY A 375 5.17 2.55 -18.69
CA GLY A 375 5.23 2.41 -20.15
C GLY A 375 5.80 3.64 -20.86
N VAL A 376 5.49 4.85 -20.40
CA VAL A 376 6.09 6.10 -20.93
C VAL A 376 7.59 6.14 -20.68
N LEU A 377 8.04 5.74 -19.48
CA LEU A 377 9.48 5.72 -19.14
C LEU A 377 10.25 4.64 -19.92
N GLN A 378 9.61 3.51 -20.23
CA GLN A 378 10.19 2.45 -21.07
C GLN A 378 10.14 2.78 -22.57
N GLY A 379 9.35 3.77 -22.99
CA GLY A 379 9.12 4.12 -24.39
C GLY A 379 8.09 3.24 -25.10
N ASP A 380 7.39 2.38 -24.35
CA ASP A 380 6.30 1.52 -24.83
C ASP A 380 5.03 2.35 -25.13
N VAL A 381 4.81 3.41 -24.35
CA VAL A 381 3.73 4.39 -24.55
C VAL A 381 4.35 5.66 -25.15
N LYS A 382 3.89 6.05 -26.34
CA LYS A 382 4.38 7.22 -27.07
C LYS A 382 3.35 8.34 -27.03
N ASP A 383 3.82 9.55 -27.35
CA ASP A 383 2.99 10.73 -27.51
C ASP A 383 2.19 11.12 -26.25
N VAL A 384 2.68 10.73 -25.07
CA VAL A 384 2.15 11.16 -23.77
C VAL A 384 3.16 12.09 -23.10
N LEU A 385 2.73 13.32 -22.81
CA LEU A 385 3.51 14.30 -22.06
C LEU A 385 2.78 14.64 -20.77
N LEU A 386 3.43 14.37 -19.63
CA LEU A 386 2.91 14.71 -18.32
C LEU A 386 3.61 15.96 -17.75
N LEU A 387 2.83 16.97 -17.42
CA LEU A 387 3.24 18.20 -16.75
C LEU A 387 2.56 18.28 -15.38
N ASP A 388 3.26 17.85 -14.33
CA ASP A 388 2.78 17.92 -12.94
C ASP A 388 3.23 19.22 -12.27
N VAL A 389 2.80 19.47 -11.03
CA VAL A 389 3.10 20.68 -10.26
C VAL A 389 3.55 20.38 -8.82
N THR A 390 4.23 21.33 -8.18
CA THR A 390 4.45 21.28 -6.73
C THR A 390 3.20 21.73 -5.97
N PRO A 391 2.68 20.97 -4.98
CA PRO A 391 1.43 21.30 -4.29
C PRO A 391 1.54 22.46 -3.29
N LEU A 392 2.77 22.81 -2.88
CA LEU A 392 3.04 23.79 -1.82
C LEU A 392 4.16 24.73 -2.24
N SER A 393 4.06 26.00 -1.80
CA SER A 393 5.10 26.99 -2.03
C SER A 393 6.36 26.63 -1.26
N LEU A 394 7.51 26.86 -1.88
CA LEU A 394 8.84 26.68 -1.31
C LEU A 394 9.51 28.03 -1.16
N GLY A 395 10.24 28.23 -0.08
CA GLY A 395 10.86 29.50 0.22
C GLY A 395 11.86 29.44 1.37
N ILE A 396 12.36 30.61 1.74
CA ILE A 396 13.35 30.76 2.81
C ILE A 396 12.90 31.73 3.88
N GLU A 397 13.40 31.55 5.10
CA GLU A 397 13.29 32.57 6.14
C GLU A 397 14.20 33.75 5.82
N THR A 398 13.63 34.95 5.86
CA THR A 398 14.32 36.22 5.66
C THR A 398 14.25 37.07 6.93
N LEU A 399 14.94 38.23 6.94
CA LEU A 399 14.97 39.13 8.09
C LEU A 399 13.56 39.43 8.62
N GLY A 400 13.36 39.27 9.93
CA GLY A 400 12.06 39.45 10.57
C GLY A 400 11.23 38.16 10.70
N GLY A 401 11.78 37.00 10.34
CA GLY A 401 11.10 35.70 10.45
C GLY A 401 10.05 35.48 9.36
N ILE A 402 10.14 36.22 8.25
CA ILE A 402 9.17 36.21 7.16
C ILE A 402 9.53 35.10 6.17
N MET A 403 8.51 34.34 5.75
CA MET A 403 8.61 33.36 4.68
C MET A 403 8.63 34.08 3.32
N THR A 404 9.80 34.12 2.67
CA THR A 404 9.90 34.63 1.29
C THR A 404 9.79 33.47 0.32
N LYS A 405 8.67 33.43 -0.43
CA LYS A 405 8.40 32.40 -1.44
C LYS A 405 9.38 32.52 -2.61
N MET A 406 10.03 31.42 -2.93
CA MET A 406 10.91 31.25 -4.08
C MET A 406 10.15 30.60 -5.23
N ILE A 407 9.44 29.50 -4.97
CA ILE A 407 8.60 28.82 -5.96
C ILE A 407 7.20 28.76 -5.38
N ASP A 408 6.21 29.29 -6.10
CA ASP A 408 4.82 29.28 -5.65
C ASP A 408 4.21 27.88 -5.85
N ARG A 409 3.22 27.54 -5.03
CA ARG A 409 2.40 26.33 -5.25
C ARG A 409 1.80 26.31 -6.66
N ASN A 410 1.52 25.12 -7.16
CA ASN A 410 1.04 24.85 -8.51
C ASN A 410 2.01 25.28 -9.64
N THR A 411 3.28 25.57 -9.33
CA THR A 411 4.30 25.72 -10.37
C THR A 411 4.61 24.37 -10.99
N THR A 412 4.61 24.29 -12.32
CA THR A 412 4.96 23.08 -13.10
C THR A 412 6.34 22.56 -12.75
N ILE A 413 6.50 21.25 -12.63
CA ILE A 413 7.77 20.56 -12.35
C ILE A 413 8.17 19.66 -13.52
N PRO A 414 9.48 19.46 -13.77
CA PRO A 414 10.63 20.03 -13.04
C PRO A 414 10.79 21.54 -13.26
N THR A 415 11.34 22.25 -12.27
CA THR A 415 11.55 23.70 -12.34
C THR A 415 12.75 24.16 -11.54
N LYS A 416 13.30 25.32 -11.91
CA LYS A 416 14.46 25.92 -11.26
C LYS A 416 14.29 27.42 -11.14
N LYS A 417 14.54 27.96 -9.95
CA LYS A 417 14.50 29.41 -9.69
C LYS A 417 15.67 29.85 -8.81
N SER A 418 16.35 30.91 -9.24
CA SER A 418 17.48 31.50 -8.54
C SER A 418 17.16 32.95 -8.17
N GLN A 419 17.54 33.37 -6.97
CA GLN A 419 17.40 34.74 -6.51
C GLN A 419 18.61 35.15 -5.67
N VAL A 420 19.04 36.39 -5.84
CA VAL A 420 20.18 36.95 -5.11
C VAL A 420 19.69 37.62 -3.84
N TYR A 421 20.27 37.19 -2.73
CA TYR A 421 20.15 37.75 -1.39
C TYR A 421 21.50 38.32 -0.94
N SER A 422 21.55 38.90 0.25
CA SER A 422 22.78 39.44 0.84
C SER A 422 22.79 39.25 2.36
N THR A 423 23.96 39.49 2.98
CA THR A 423 24.12 39.54 4.43
C THR A 423 23.20 40.57 5.10
N ALA A 424 22.76 40.24 6.31
CA ALA A 424 21.89 41.06 7.15
C ALA A 424 22.67 41.97 8.12
N ASP A 425 23.94 41.67 8.36
CA ASP A 425 24.84 42.38 9.27
C ASP A 425 26.20 42.72 8.63
N ASP A 426 26.86 43.75 9.17
CA ASP A 426 28.22 44.14 8.76
C ASP A 426 29.23 43.06 9.14
N ASN A 427 30.16 42.76 8.23
CA ASN A 427 31.21 41.75 8.41
C ASN A 427 30.69 40.34 8.71
N GLN A 428 29.45 40.03 8.32
CA GLN A 428 28.87 38.70 8.46
C GLN A 428 29.62 37.67 7.58
N GLN A 429 30.31 36.73 8.23
CA GLN A 429 31.17 35.74 7.55
C GLN A 429 30.45 34.44 7.16
N ALA A 430 29.20 34.27 7.60
CA ALA A 430 28.36 33.12 7.28
C ALA A 430 26.89 33.52 7.15
N VAL A 431 26.18 32.95 6.19
CA VAL A 431 24.73 33.12 6.01
C VAL A 431 24.04 31.78 6.22
N THR A 432 23.15 31.72 7.19
CA THR A 432 22.29 30.56 7.43
C THR A 432 21.05 30.66 6.55
N ILE A 433 20.81 29.64 5.74
CA ILE A 433 19.65 29.53 4.87
C ILE A 433 18.74 28.47 5.47
N ARG A 434 17.53 28.88 5.84
CA ARG A 434 16.49 27.99 6.36
C ARG A 434 15.39 27.87 5.32
N VAL A 435 15.11 26.65 4.91
CA VAL A 435 14.19 26.31 3.83
C VAL A 435 12.87 25.83 4.41
N PHE A 436 11.76 26.32 3.87
CA PHE A 436 10.41 26.00 4.33
C PHE A 436 9.49 25.65 3.17
N GLN A 437 8.41 24.95 3.51
CA GLN A 437 7.29 24.64 2.63
C GLN A 437 5.98 25.05 3.30
N GLY A 438 5.14 25.80 2.57
CA GLY A 438 3.82 26.22 3.05
C GLY A 438 3.38 27.61 2.58
N GLU A 439 2.16 27.99 2.97
CA GLU A 439 1.47 29.18 2.47
C GLU A 439 1.35 30.32 3.50
N ARG A 440 1.90 30.16 4.70
CA ARG A 440 1.80 31.15 5.78
C ARG A 440 2.87 32.23 5.62
N GLU A 441 2.56 33.46 6.02
CA GLU A 441 3.48 34.61 5.89
C GLU A 441 4.71 34.50 6.81
N MET A 442 4.55 33.93 8.01
CA MET A 442 5.63 33.76 8.97
C MET A 442 6.30 32.40 8.78
N ALA A 443 7.64 32.36 8.75
CA ALA A 443 8.40 31.13 8.56
C ALA A 443 8.09 30.07 9.64
N ALA A 444 7.90 30.49 10.89
CA ALA A 444 7.58 29.62 12.02
C ALA A 444 6.23 28.89 11.90
N ASP A 445 5.30 29.39 11.08
CA ASP A 445 3.99 28.78 10.84
C ASP A 445 4.01 27.78 9.66
N ASN A 446 5.15 27.64 8.98
CA ASN A 446 5.34 26.74 7.84
C ASN A 446 6.21 25.55 8.23
N LYS A 447 6.21 24.52 7.39
CA LYS A 447 7.02 23.33 7.60
C LYS A 447 8.47 23.64 7.24
N MET A 448 9.36 23.68 8.23
CA MET A 448 10.81 23.70 7.97
C MET A 448 11.22 22.38 7.32
N LEU A 449 11.94 22.48 6.20
CA LEU A 449 12.48 21.33 5.47
C LEU A 449 13.93 21.03 5.88
N GLY A 450 14.74 22.07 6.07
CA GLY A 450 16.14 21.96 6.44
C GLY A 450 16.82 23.33 6.57
N GLN A 451 18.08 23.33 7.01
CA GLN A 451 18.90 24.53 7.05
C GLN A 451 20.37 24.22 6.78
N PHE A 452 21.10 25.17 6.22
CA PHE A 452 22.54 25.04 5.97
C PHE A 452 23.24 26.39 6.02
N ASP A 453 24.53 26.37 6.34
CA ASP A 453 25.36 27.58 6.47
C ASP A 453 26.30 27.72 5.27
N LEU A 454 26.19 28.83 4.55
CA LEU A 454 27.20 29.25 3.59
C LEU A 454 28.28 30.02 4.35
N VAL A 455 29.41 29.36 4.62
CA VAL A 455 30.51 29.89 5.42
C VAL A 455 31.66 30.46 4.57
N GLY A 456 32.41 31.39 5.17
CA GLY A 456 33.63 31.94 4.59
C GLY A 456 33.37 33.07 3.60
N ILE A 457 32.32 33.85 3.85
CA ILE A 457 32.02 35.11 3.18
C ILE A 457 33.05 36.16 3.66
N PRO A 458 33.74 36.89 2.77
CA PRO A 458 34.69 37.92 3.17
C PRO A 458 34.02 39.04 3.97
N PRO A 459 34.70 39.65 4.96
CA PRO A 459 34.19 40.81 5.67
C PRO A 459 33.84 41.95 4.70
N ALA A 460 32.57 42.34 4.67
CA ALA A 460 32.04 43.43 3.86
C ALA A 460 30.88 44.12 4.60
N PRO A 461 30.56 45.38 4.25
CA PRO A 461 29.34 46.01 4.75
C PRO A 461 28.10 45.17 4.43
N ARG A 462 27.09 45.23 5.29
CA ARG A 462 25.77 44.64 5.06
C ARG A 462 25.25 45.02 3.68
N GLY A 463 24.65 44.08 2.97
CA GLY A 463 24.06 44.33 1.65
C GLY A 463 25.03 44.21 0.47
N VAL A 464 26.33 44.00 0.72
CA VAL A 464 27.36 43.91 -0.33
C VAL A 464 27.57 42.47 -0.86
N PRO A 465 27.71 41.43 -0.02
CA PRO A 465 27.86 40.06 -0.52
C PRO A 465 26.66 39.60 -1.35
N GLN A 466 26.91 39.00 -2.51
CA GLN A 466 25.83 38.53 -3.39
C GLN A 466 25.65 37.03 -3.25
N ILE A 467 24.66 36.63 -2.45
CA ILE A 467 24.36 35.23 -2.16
C ILE A 467 23.22 34.77 -3.07
N GLU A 468 23.54 34.06 -4.14
CA GLU A 468 22.57 33.47 -5.06
C GLU A 468 22.03 32.16 -4.48
N VAL A 469 20.76 32.14 -4.09
CA VAL A 469 20.06 30.94 -3.62
C VAL A 469 19.23 30.38 -4.77
N THR A 470 19.40 29.10 -5.04
CA THR A 470 18.76 28.37 -6.14
C THR A 470 17.93 27.23 -5.58
N PHE A 471 16.67 27.19 -5.99
CA PHE A 471 15.76 26.08 -5.77
C PHE A 471 15.62 25.31 -7.07
N ASP A 472 15.77 23.98 -7.00
CA ASP A 472 15.62 23.05 -8.10
C ASP A 472 14.66 21.94 -7.65
N ILE A 473 13.56 21.75 -8.36
CA ILE A 473 12.59 20.69 -8.10
C ILE A 473 12.64 19.70 -9.27
N ASP A 474 12.89 18.44 -8.97
CA ASP A 474 12.95 17.39 -9.97
C ASP A 474 11.56 16.88 -10.40
N ALA A 475 11.52 15.93 -11.33
CA ALA A 475 10.28 15.34 -11.84
C ALA A 475 9.55 14.41 -10.83
N ASN A 476 10.15 14.14 -9.66
CA ASN A 476 9.52 13.44 -8.53
C ASN A 476 8.94 14.42 -7.49
N GLY A 477 9.17 15.72 -7.66
CA GLY A 477 8.82 16.75 -6.69
C GLY A 477 9.82 16.87 -5.54
N ILE A 478 11.03 16.33 -5.67
CA ILE A 478 12.09 16.39 -4.65
C ILE A 478 12.88 17.69 -4.78
N VAL A 479 13.13 18.37 -3.67
CA VAL A 479 13.72 19.71 -3.64
C VAL A 479 15.24 19.66 -3.39
N ASN A 480 16.01 20.35 -4.23
CA ASN A 480 17.42 20.66 -4.00
C ASN A 480 17.58 22.17 -3.84
N VAL A 481 18.29 22.59 -2.79
CA VAL A 481 18.56 24.01 -2.55
C VAL A 481 20.07 24.23 -2.49
N SER A 482 20.59 25.08 -3.37
CA SER A 482 21.98 25.51 -3.33
C SER A 482 22.10 27.00 -3.07
N ALA A 483 23.23 27.41 -2.50
CA ALA A 483 23.57 28.80 -2.28
C ALA A 483 25.02 29.05 -2.65
N LYS A 484 25.23 30.10 -3.43
CA LYS A 484 26.54 30.46 -3.95
C LYS A 484 26.82 31.94 -3.72
N ASP A 485 27.95 32.24 -3.10
CA ASP A 485 28.47 33.60 -3.10
C ASP A 485 29.09 33.89 -4.46
N LYS A 486 28.48 34.83 -5.21
CA LYS A 486 28.95 35.20 -6.55
C LYS A 486 30.32 35.89 -6.54
N GLY A 487 30.72 36.48 -5.42
CA GLY A 487 32.02 37.15 -5.29
C GLY A 487 33.18 36.16 -5.13
N THR A 488 33.01 35.16 -4.27
CA THR A 488 34.06 34.16 -4.00
C THR A 488 33.92 32.87 -4.81
N GLY A 489 32.75 32.62 -5.39
CA GLY A 489 32.41 31.36 -6.05
C GLY A 489 32.18 30.20 -5.07
N LYS A 490 32.28 30.43 -3.75
CA LYS A 490 31.99 29.41 -2.75
C LYS A 490 30.52 29.04 -2.81
N GLU A 491 30.27 27.74 -2.78
CA GLU A 491 28.95 27.15 -2.86
C GLU A 491 28.75 26.20 -1.69
N GLN A 492 27.55 26.23 -1.15
CA GLN A 492 27.03 25.18 -0.29
C GLN A 492 25.68 24.77 -0.81
N GLN A 493 25.40 23.49 -0.76
CA GLN A 493 24.12 22.97 -1.17
C GLN A 493 23.62 22.00 -0.11
N ILE A 494 22.33 22.03 0.08
CA ILE A 494 21.60 20.97 0.74
C ILE A 494 20.73 20.33 -0.33
N ARG A 495 21.00 19.04 -0.60
CA ARG A 495 19.89 18.22 -1.04
C ARG A 495 18.96 18.16 0.16
N ILE A 496 17.73 18.65 0.02
CA ILE A 496 16.74 18.50 1.10
C ILE A 496 16.44 17.00 1.16
N GLN A 497 17.34 16.26 1.81
CA GLN A 497 17.01 15.02 2.47
C GLN A 497 16.23 15.51 3.67
N ALA A 498 14.95 15.20 3.73
CA ALA A 498 14.10 15.64 4.80
C ALA A 498 14.84 15.50 6.13
N SER A 499 14.84 16.57 6.92
CA SER A 499 15.43 16.63 8.27
C SER A 499 14.87 15.58 9.26
N GLY A 500 13.98 14.70 8.78
CA GLY A 500 13.61 13.39 9.30
C GLY A 500 13.49 12.40 8.14
N GLY A 501 13.82 11.14 8.37
CA GLY A 501 14.03 10.12 7.33
C GLY A 501 15.15 9.17 7.71
N LEU A 502 15.32 8.13 6.89
CA LEU A 502 16.38 7.14 7.05
C LEU A 502 17.68 7.66 6.42
N SER A 503 18.82 7.44 7.06
CA SER A 503 20.12 7.71 6.42
C SER A 503 20.43 6.66 5.36
N ASP A 504 21.35 6.94 4.42
CA ASP A 504 21.77 5.95 3.42
C ASP A 504 22.27 4.65 4.09
N ASN A 505 22.96 4.76 5.23
CA ASN A 505 23.41 3.61 6.02
C ASN A 505 22.24 2.83 6.63
N ASP A 506 21.22 3.53 7.15
CA ASP A 506 20.02 2.88 7.68
C ASP A 506 19.27 2.16 6.55
N ILE A 507 19.12 2.81 5.40
CA ILE A 507 18.46 2.21 4.22
C ILE A 507 19.22 0.97 3.79
N ASP A 508 20.54 1.03 3.64
CA ASP A 508 21.34 -0.11 3.20
C ASP A 508 21.32 -1.25 4.22
N GLN A 509 21.25 -0.94 5.53
CA GLN A 509 21.04 -1.96 6.55
C GLN A 509 19.65 -2.58 6.43
N MET A 510 18.60 -1.76 6.27
CA MET A 510 17.23 -2.23 6.12
C MET A 510 17.00 -3.03 4.84
N VAL A 511 17.72 -2.73 3.76
CA VAL A 511 17.74 -3.55 2.54
C VAL A 511 18.28 -4.94 2.85
N ARG A 512 19.41 -5.04 3.56
CA ARG A 512 19.98 -6.35 3.96
C ARG A 512 19.05 -7.11 4.89
N ASP A 513 18.44 -6.42 5.85
CA ASP A 513 17.46 -7.03 6.76
C ASP A 513 16.26 -7.56 5.96
N ALA A 514 15.75 -6.77 5.01
CA ALA A 514 14.65 -7.16 4.14
C ALA A 514 14.98 -8.37 3.25
N GLU A 515 16.20 -8.46 2.71
CA GLU A 515 16.71 -9.61 1.97
C GLU A 515 16.83 -10.86 2.86
N GLN A 516 17.37 -10.72 4.07
CA GLN A 516 17.46 -11.81 5.04
C GLN A 516 16.07 -12.34 5.40
N PHE A 517 15.13 -11.44 5.71
CA PHE A 517 13.77 -11.85 6.05
C PHE A 517 13.05 -12.51 4.89
N ALA A 518 13.26 -12.06 3.65
CA ALA A 518 12.69 -12.72 2.48
C ALA A 518 13.18 -14.17 2.33
N GLU A 519 14.46 -14.43 2.61
CA GLU A 519 15.03 -15.79 2.60
C GLU A 519 14.49 -16.64 3.76
N GLU A 520 14.30 -16.08 4.94
CA GLU A 520 13.66 -16.76 6.08
C GLU A 520 12.20 -17.13 5.78
N ASP A 521 11.43 -16.20 5.20
CA ASP A 521 10.04 -16.44 4.78
C ASP A 521 9.96 -17.51 3.69
N LYS A 522 10.90 -17.51 2.74
CA LYS A 522 11.00 -18.55 1.70
C LYS A 522 11.25 -19.94 2.30
N LYS A 523 12.16 -20.05 3.27
CA LYS A 523 12.43 -21.31 3.98
C LYS A 523 11.22 -21.80 4.75
N ARG A 524 10.51 -20.90 5.44
CA ARG A 524 9.27 -21.24 6.17
C ARG A 524 8.18 -21.73 5.23
N ARG A 525 7.99 -21.06 4.08
CA ARG A 525 7.06 -21.49 3.03
C ARG A 525 7.41 -22.90 2.52
N ALA A 526 8.66 -23.14 2.17
CA ALA A 526 9.12 -24.45 1.71
C ALA A 526 8.89 -25.55 2.77
N ALA A 527 9.12 -25.24 4.05
CA ALA A 527 8.83 -26.18 5.13
C ALA A 527 7.33 -26.50 5.27
N ALA A 528 6.47 -25.50 5.16
CA ALA A 528 5.02 -25.69 5.19
C ALA A 528 4.50 -26.49 3.99
N GLU A 529 5.03 -26.25 2.79
CA GLU A 529 4.72 -27.01 1.58
C GLU A 529 5.18 -28.47 1.69
N ALA A 530 6.41 -28.70 2.15
CA ALA A 530 6.94 -30.04 2.39
C ALA A 530 6.07 -30.81 3.39
N LYS A 531 5.63 -30.14 4.47
CA LYS A 531 4.71 -30.71 5.45
C LYS A 531 3.36 -31.09 4.83
N ASN A 532 2.72 -30.17 4.11
CA ASN A 532 1.42 -30.43 3.48
C ASN A 532 1.49 -31.58 2.47
N ASN A 533 2.55 -31.64 1.66
CA ASN A 533 2.78 -32.71 0.71
C ASN A 533 2.96 -34.06 1.41
N ALA A 534 3.78 -34.09 2.47
CA ALA A 534 4.00 -35.29 3.27
C ALA A 534 2.71 -35.78 3.95
N GLU A 535 1.96 -34.89 4.61
CA GLU A 535 0.69 -35.22 5.27
C GLU A 535 -0.38 -35.70 4.28
N SER A 536 -0.50 -35.05 3.11
CA SER A 536 -1.42 -35.46 2.05
C SER A 536 -1.05 -36.85 1.51
N LEU A 537 0.24 -37.10 1.27
CA LEU A 537 0.71 -38.37 0.76
C LEU A 537 0.53 -39.50 1.78
N ILE A 538 0.80 -39.24 3.07
CA ILE A 538 0.50 -40.15 4.18
C ILE A 538 -0.98 -40.53 4.13
N HIS A 539 -1.88 -39.55 4.11
CA HIS A 539 -3.32 -39.78 4.15
C HIS A 539 -3.82 -40.61 2.94
N THR A 540 -3.40 -40.25 1.73
CA THR A 540 -3.79 -40.98 0.51
C THR A 540 -3.25 -42.41 0.53
N THR A 541 -2.00 -42.62 0.96
CA THR A 541 -1.39 -43.95 1.00
C THR A 541 -2.05 -44.83 2.07
N GLU A 542 -2.34 -44.28 3.26
CA GLU A 542 -3.08 -44.97 4.32
C GLU A 542 -4.46 -45.43 3.84
N ARG A 543 -5.18 -44.56 3.13
CA ARG A 543 -6.50 -44.89 2.56
C ARG A 543 -6.40 -45.99 1.50
N GLN A 544 -5.48 -45.87 0.55
CA GLN A 544 -5.28 -46.90 -0.47
C GLN A 544 -4.94 -48.26 0.14
N LEU A 545 -4.13 -48.27 1.20
CA LEU A 545 -3.77 -49.48 1.93
C LEU A 545 -4.95 -50.05 2.72
N ALA A 546 -5.82 -49.22 3.28
CA ALA A 546 -7.05 -49.67 3.93
C ALA A 546 -8.03 -50.30 2.93
N ASP A 547 -8.22 -49.66 1.77
CA ASP A 547 -9.21 -50.06 0.76
C ASP A 547 -8.75 -51.29 -0.06
N ASN A 548 -7.43 -51.46 -0.24
CA ASN A 548 -6.86 -52.49 -1.12
C ASN A 548 -5.80 -53.37 -0.43
N GLY A 549 -5.69 -53.32 0.90
CA GLY A 549 -4.67 -54.05 1.65
C GLY A 549 -4.70 -55.56 1.48
N ASP A 550 -5.86 -56.14 1.14
CA ASP A 550 -6.02 -57.58 0.86
C ASP A 550 -5.52 -57.97 -0.54
N LYS A 551 -5.29 -56.98 -1.41
CA LYS A 551 -4.82 -57.16 -2.79
C LYS A 551 -3.29 -57.08 -2.89
N VAL A 552 -2.59 -56.61 -1.87
CA VAL A 552 -1.11 -56.58 -1.83
C VAL A 552 -0.55 -57.69 -0.96
N ASP A 553 0.67 -58.15 -1.26
CA ASP A 553 1.35 -59.14 -0.44
C ASP A 553 1.83 -58.55 0.89
N ALA A 554 2.04 -59.41 1.89
CA ALA A 554 2.39 -58.99 3.24
C ALA A 554 3.75 -58.27 3.32
N SER A 555 4.68 -58.54 2.40
CA SER A 555 5.99 -57.88 2.37
C SER A 555 5.84 -56.43 1.93
N LEU A 556 5.12 -56.19 0.84
CA LEU A 556 4.86 -54.84 0.34
C LEU A 556 4.01 -54.03 1.32
N LYS A 557 3.00 -54.64 1.94
CA LYS A 557 2.19 -54.00 2.99
C LYS A 557 3.05 -53.48 4.16
N SER A 558 3.97 -54.31 4.66
CA SER A 558 4.89 -53.93 5.74
C SER A 558 5.86 -52.81 5.32
N GLU A 559 6.37 -52.85 4.08
CA GLU A 559 7.23 -51.80 3.51
C GLU A 559 6.49 -50.44 3.48
N ILE A 560 5.22 -50.42 3.05
CA ILE A 560 4.39 -49.21 2.99
C ILE A 560 4.10 -48.66 4.40
N GLU A 561 3.68 -49.51 5.34
CA GLU A 561 3.41 -49.11 6.72
C GLU A 561 4.66 -48.51 7.39
N GLY A 562 5.84 -49.09 7.12
CA GLY A 562 7.13 -48.56 7.55
C GLY A 562 7.41 -47.17 6.99
N LYS A 563 7.20 -46.95 5.68
CA LYS A 563 7.43 -45.64 5.05
C LYS A 563 6.43 -44.58 5.48
N ILE A 564 5.18 -44.96 5.77
CA ILE A 564 4.20 -44.06 6.38
C ILE A 564 4.70 -43.60 7.76
N ALA A 565 5.18 -44.53 8.59
CA ALA A 565 5.69 -44.20 9.92
C ALA A 565 6.94 -43.29 9.87
N GLU A 566 7.89 -43.57 8.96
CA GLU A 566 9.06 -42.72 8.74
C GLU A 566 8.67 -41.30 8.29
N THR A 567 7.68 -41.19 7.40
CA THR A 567 7.20 -39.89 6.90
C THR A 567 6.48 -39.11 8.01
N LYS A 568 5.68 -39.78 8.84
CA LYS A 568 5.05 -39.15 10.02
C LYS A 568 6.10 -38.62 11.00
N ALA A 569 7.14 -39.40 11.28
CA ALA A 569 8.24 -38.96 12.14
C ALA A 569 8.99 -37.75 11.57
N ALA A 570 9.16 -37.66 10.25
CA ALA A 570 9.73 -36.49 9.58
C ALA A 570 8.82 -35.25 9.67
N VAL A 571 7.50 -35.43 9.57
CA VAL A 571 6.53 -34.34 9.79
C VAL A 571 6.60 -33.82 11.23
N GLU A 572 6.73 -34.72 12.21
CA GLU A 572 6.88 -34.35 13.62
C GLU A 572 8.20 -33.65 13.95
N SER A 573 9.27 -33.93 13.19
CA SER A 573 10.60 -33.32 13.41
C SER A 573 10.68 -31.86 12.93
N GLY A 574 9.81 -31.45 12.00
CA GLY A 574 9.78 -30.09 11.45
C GLY A 574 10.92 -29.78 10.47
N ASP A 575 11.72 -30.77 10.08
CA ASP A 575 12.81 -30.63 9.10
C ASP A 575 12.29 -30.78 7.65
N ALA A 576 12.33 -29.70 6.87
CA ALA A 576 11.81 -29.65 5.51
C ALA A 576 12.51 -30.62 4.53
N ASP A 577 13.82 -30.82 4.70
CA ASP A 577 14.61 -31.70 3.83
C ASP A 577 14.27 -33.16 4.14
N GLN A 578 14.11 -33.49 5.43
CA GLN A 578 13.65 -34.82 5.84
C GLN A 578 12.21 -35.09 5.39
N MET A 579 11.30 -34.13 5.54
CA MET A 579 9.92 -34.26 5.06
C MET A 579 9.87 -34.53 3.56
N THR A 580 10.63 -33.76 2.77
CA THR A 580 10.71 -33.94 1.31
C THR A 580 11.28 -35.30 0.93
N THR A 581 12.40 -35.69 1.55
CA THR A 581 13.07 -36.97 1.28
C THR A 581 12.14 -38.15 1.63
N LYS A 582 11.51 -38.12 2.80
CA LYS A 582 10.61 -39.20 3.23
C LYS A 582 9.31 -39.25 2.44
N ALA A 583 8.77 -38.11 2.03
CA ALA A 583 7.64 -38.06 1.11
C ALA A 583 8.00 -38.69 -0.25
N GLN A 584 9.18 -38.42 -0.80
CA GLN A 584 9.63 -39.06 -2.05
C GLN A 584 9.80 -40.58 -1.90
N GLU A 585 10.40 -41.04 -0.80
CA GLU A 585 10.52 -42.48 -0.51
C GLU A 585 9.14 -43.14 -0.37
N LEU A 586 8.19 -42.51 0.31
CA LEU A 586 6.82 -42.98 0.44
C LEU A 586 6.11 -43.03 -0.93
N ALA A 587 6.29 -42.01 -1.77
CA ALA A 587 5.70 -41.96 -3.10
C ALA A 587 6.18 -43.12 -3.98
N GLN A 588 7.47 -43.45 -3.93
CA GLN A 588 8.03 -44.58 -4.68
C GLN A 588 7.40 -45.92 -4.28
N VAL A 589 7.14 -46.14 -2.98
CA VAL A 589 6.50 -47.38 -2.53
C VAL A 589 4.98 -47.35 -2.79
N ALA A 590 4.34 -46.18 -2.69
CA ALA A 590 2.93 -46.01 -3.05
C ALA A 590 2.67 -46.28 -4.54
N MET A 591 3.62 -45.99 -5.44
CA MET A 591 3.52 -46.39 -6.85
C MET A 591 3.46 -47.92 -7.02
N LYS A 592 4.24 -48.68 -6.23
CA LYS A 592 4.19 -50.15 -6.25
C LYS A 592 2.83 -50.67 -5.76
N LEU A 593 2.23 -50.03 -4.76
CA LEU A 593 0.86 -50.32 -4.30
C LEU A 593 -0.14 -50.14 -5.45
N GLY A 594 -0.06 -49.02 -6.17
CA GLY A 594 -0.90 -48.75 -7.34
C GLY A 594 -0.75 -49.82 -8.43
N GLN A 595 0.49 -50.17 -8.79
CA GLN A 595 0.77 -51.22 -9.79
C GLN A 595 0.16 -52.58 -9.38
N ALA A 596 0.35 -53.00 -8.13
CA ALA A 596 -0.21 -54.26 -7.64
C ALA A 596 -1.74 -54.29 -7.64
N ILE A 597 -2.40 -53.15 -7.41
CA ILE A 597 -3.86 -53.01 -7.48
C ILE A 597 -4.34 -53.15 -8.93
N TYR A 598 -3.70 -52.45 -9.87
CA TYR A 598 -4.05 -52.50 -11.30
C TYR A 598 -3.81 -53.89 -11.91
N GLU A 599 -2.68 -54.53 -11.59
CA GLU A 599 -2.38 -55.90 -12.05
C GLU A 599 -3.43 -56.91 -11.58
N LYS A 600 -3.90 -56.78 -10.33
CA LYS A 600 -4.98 -57.64 -9.82
C LYS A 600 -6.36 -57.30 -10.37
N GLN A 601 -6.63 -56.03 -10.71
CA GLN A 601 -7.88 -55.65 -11.40
C GLN A 601 -7.91 -56.16 -12.84
N GLN A 602 -6.82 -56.04 -13.60
CA GLN A 602 -6.72 -56.61 -14.95
C GLN A 602 -6.81 -58.15 -14.95
N GLN A 603 -6.27 -58.82 -13.92
CA GLN A 603 -6.45 -60.27 -13.75
C GLN A 603 -7.90 -60.66 -13.37
N ALA A 604 -8.64 -59.78 -12.70
CA ALA A 604 -10.05 -60.00 -12.37
C ALA A 604 -10.98 -59.78 -13.58
N GLU A 605 -10.64 -58.87 -14.50
CA GLU A 605 -11.39 -58.63 -15.75
C GLU A 605 -11.09 -59.63 -16.88
N ALA A 606 -9.96 -60.36 -16.81
CA ALA A 606 -9.56 -61.34 -17.84
C ALA A 606 -10.13 -62.77 -17.66
N SER A 607 -11.15 -62.97 -16.82
CA SER A 607 -11.86 -64.26 -16.69
C SER A 607 -13.11 -64.33 -17.59
N PRO A 608 -13.22 -65.27 -18.56
CA PRO A 608 -14.43 -65.42 -19.38
C PRO A 608 -15.46 -66.39 -18.75
N GLY A 609 -16.73 -65.95 -18.64
CA GLY A 609 -17.85 -66.82 -18.27
C GLY A 609 -19.26 -66.20 -18.24
N ALA A 610 -19.87 -66.04 -19.42
CA ALA A 610 -21.30 -66.18 -19.80
C ALA A 610 -22.48 -65.41 -19.11
N GLU A 611 -23.23 -64.72 -20.00
CA GLU A 611 -24.68 -64.38 -20.03
C GLU A 611 -25.27 -63.21 -19.20
N GLY A 612 -25.52 -62.09 -19.90
CA GLY A 612 -26.88 -61.52 -20.04
C GLY A 612 -27.22 -60.19 -19.35
N GLY A 613 -27.26 -59.09 -20.12
CA GLY A 613 -28.31 -58.06 -19.98
C GLY A 613 -27.91 -56.64 -19.53
N ALA A 614 -27.77 -55.75 -20.53
CA ALA A 614 -28.22 -54.36 -20.61
C ALA A 614 -27.73 -53.25 -19.62
N ALA A 615 -27.47 -52.11 -20.28
CA ALA A 615 -27.53 -50.71 -19.84
C ALA A 615 -26.23 -50.07 -19.31
N ALA A 616 -25.83 -49.05 -20.07
CA ALA A 616 -24.76 -48.11 -19.80
C ALA A 616 -25.03 -47.24 -18.57
N GLN A 617 -23.97 -46.91 -17.83
CA GLN A 617 -23.88 -45.65 -17.12
C GLN A 617 -22.40 -45.25 -16.96
N ASP A 618 -22.11 -44.02 -17.40
CA ASP A 618 -20.85 -43.28 -17.23
C ASP A 618 -20.38 -43.24 -15.78
N ASP A 619 -19.06 -43.20 -15.57
CA ASP A 619 -18.48 -42.19 -14.69
C ASP A 619 -17.00 -41.92 -15.04
N ASP A 620 -16.68 -40.63 -15.01
CA ASP A 620 -15.49 -39.92 -15.48
C ASP A 620 -14.16 -40.42 -14.92
N VAL A 621 -13.19 -40.63 -15.81
CA VAL A 621 -11.76 -40.63 -15.50
C VAL A 621 -11.25 -39.21 -15.68
N VAL A 622 -10.80 -38.58 -14.59
CA VAL A 622 -10.08 -37.30 -14.63
C VAL A 622 -8.58 -37.62 -14.75
N ASP A 623 -8.05 -37.53 -15.96
CA ASP A 623 -6.61 -37.52 -16.21
C ASP A 623 -6.01 -36.21 -15.69
N ALA A 624 -5.18 -36.30 -14.65
CA ALA A 624 -4.28 -35.23 -14.26
C ALA A 624 -2.91 -35.48 -14.91
N GLU A 625 -2.65 -34.82 -16.04
CA GLU A 625 -1.32 -34.77 -16.65
C GLU A 625 -0.35 -34.04 -15.70
N PHE A 626 0.67 -34.76 -15.24
CA PHE A 626 1.81 -34.24 -14.50
C PHE A 626 2.92 -33.89 -15.50
N SER A 627 3.26 -32.62 -15.66
CA SER A 627 4.41 -32.17 -16.44
C SER A 627 5.63 -32.01 -15.52
N GLU A 628 6.62 -32.90 -15.66
CA GLU A 628 7.96 -32.71 -15.09
C GLU A 628 8.64 -31.52 -15.76
N VAL A 629 9.06 -30.53 -14.96
CA VAL A 629 9.98 -29.47 -15.40
C VAL A 629 11.40 -29.97 -15.11
N ASP A 630 12.13 -30.29 -16.17
CA ASP A 630 13.50 -30.77 -16.12
C ASP A 630 14.47 -29.57 -16.07
N ASP A 631 15.09 -29.35 -14.90
CA ASP A 631 15.99 -28.22 -14.57
C ASP A 631 17.39 -28.37 -15.18
N SER A 632 17.47 -28.80 -16.44
CA SER A 632 18.73 -29.06 -17.11
C SER A 632 18.76 -28.61 -18.57
N LYS A 633 18.55 -27.31 -18.80
CA LYS A 633 19.11 -26.58 -19.96
C LYS A 633 19.30 -25.10 -19.64
N LYS A 634 20.56 -24.69 -19.68
CA LYS A 634 21.09 -23.31 -19.54
C LYS A 634 20.43 -22.27 -20.42
#